data_AF-A0A2G7LZW0-F1
#
_entry.id   AF-A0A2G7LZW0-F1
#
_cell.length_a   1.000
_cell.length_b   1.000
_cell.length_c   1.000
_cell.angle_alpha   90.00
_cell.angle_beta   90.00
_cell.angle_gamma   90.00
#
_symmetry.space_group_name_H-M   'P 1'
#
loop_
_entity.id
_entity.type
_entity.pdbx_description
1 polymer ?
#
loop_
_entity_poly.entity_id
_entity_poly.type
_entity_poly.pdbx_seq_one_letter_code
_entity_poly.pdbx_strand_id
1 'polypeptide(L)' 'MDLAEALRNKIETLQEYIDDINKDIEEDYNPEDWSGGNFDDCYEMGCSHGRKFGRMTAYHEILALLESEKY' A
#
# COMPACT_ATOMS: atom_id res chain seq x y z
N MET A 1 25.75 4.57 -2.85
CA MET A 1 24.44 3.92 -3.07
C MET A 1 24.05 4.25 -4.49
N ASP A 2 23.92 3.23 -5.34
CA ASP A 2 23.47 3.42 -6.72
C ASP A 2 21.98 3.81 -6.71
N LEU A 3 21.61 4.79 -7.53
CA LEU A 3 20.22 5.24 -7.66
C LEU A 3 19.32 4.09 -8.12
N ALA A 4 19.81 3.22 -9.00
CA ALA A 4 19.06 2.06 -9.46
C ALA A 4 18.80 1.04 -8.33
N GLU A 5 19.78 0.83 -7.46
CA GLU A 5 19.65 -0.04 -6.28
C GLU A 5 18.68 0.55 -5.25
N ALA A 6 18.74 1.86 -5.01
CA ALA A 6 17.78 2.54 -4.15
C ALA A 6 16.34 2.46 -4.67
N LEU A 7 16.15 2.54 -5.99
CA LEU A 7 14.85 2.38 -6.64
C LEU A 7 14.33 0.93 -6.54
N ARG A 8 15.21 -0.07 -6.73
CA ARG A 8 14.82 -1.50 -6.58
C ARG A 8 14.37 -1.82 -5.16
N ASN A 9 15.16 -1.43 -4.16
CA ASN A 9 14.79 -1.64 -2.75
C ASN A 9 13.46 -0.96 -2.42
N LYS A 10 13.24 0.23 -3.01
CA LYS A 10 11.95 0.90 -2.88
C LYS A 10 10.84 0.04 -3.48
N ILE A 11 10.95 -0.41 -4.73
CA ILE A 11 9.94 -1.24 -5.39
C ILE A 11 9.61 -2.50 -4.56
N GLU A 12 10.60 -3.19 -4.01
CA GLU A 12 10.39 -4.40 -3.18
C GLU A 12 9.54 -4.12 -1.93
N THR A 13 9.90 -3.11 -1.12
CA THR A 13 9.10 -2.70 0.05
C THR A 13 7.67 -2.31 -0.32
N LEU A 14 7.45 -1.88 -1.56
CA LEU A 14 6.15 -1.45 -2.03
C LEU A 14 5.29 -2.60 -2.51
N GLN A 15 5.92 -3.63 -3.07
CA GLN A 15 5.27 -4.90 -3.36
C GLN A 15 4.68 -5.49 -2.08
N GLU A 16 5.40 -5.45 -0.95
CA GLU A 16 4.90 -5.90 0.36
C GLU A 16 3.64 -5.13 0.80
N TYR A 17 3.61 -3.81 0.60
CA TYR A 17 2.41 -3.02 0.91
C TYR A 17 1.23 -3.34 -0.01
N ILE A 18 1.48 -3.66 -1.28
CA ILE A 18 0.44 -4.08 -2.22
C ILE A 18 -0.19 -5.40 -1.76
N ASP A 19 0.65 -6.37 -1.38
CA ASP A 19 0.19 -7.68 -0.92
C ASP A 19 -0.65 -7.57 0.36
N ASP A 20 -0.21 -6.73 1.31
CA ASP A 20 -0.98 -6.38 2.52
C ASP A 20 -2.38 -5.82 2.18
N ILE A 21 -2.46 -4.86 1.26
CA ILE A 21 -3.74 -4.22 0.89
C ILE A 21 -4.65 -5.20 0.16
N ASN A 22 -4.10 -5.99 -0.77
CA ASN A 22 -4.89 -6.99 -1.48
C ASN A 22 -5.46 -8.02 -0.52
N LYS A 23 -4.69 -8.42 0.49
CA LYS A 23 -5.18 -9.28 1.56
C LYS A 23 -6.32 -8.62 2.36
N ASP A 24 -6.15 -7.35 2.77
CA ASP A 24 -7.22 -6.60 3.45
C ASP A 24 -8.51 -6.57 2.59
N ILE A 25 -8.38 -6.35 1.28
CA ILE A 25 -9.51 -6.35 0.33
C ILE A 25 -10.15 -7.73 0.21
N GLU A 26 -9.36 -8.80 0.09
CA GLU A 26 -9.85 -10.18 0.04
C GLU A 26 -10.59 -10.59 1.31
N GLU A 27 -10.18 -10.07 2.46
CA GLU A 27 -10.80 -10.32 3.77
C GLU A 27 -12.01 -9.41 4.07
N ASP A 28 -12.50 -8.63 3.10
CA ASP A 28 -13.60 -7.67 3.23
C ASP A 28 -13.36 -6.69 4.40
N TYR A 29 -12.22 -5.97 4.32
CA TYR A 29 -11.73 -5.05 5.35
C TYR A 29 -12.84 -4.24 6.03
N ASN A 30 -13.15 -4.61 7.28
CA ASN A 30 -14.12 -3.92 8.12
C ASN A 30 -13.47 -3.45 9.44
N PRO A 31 -12.99 -2.20 9.51
CA PRO A 31 -12.33 -1.68 10.71
C PRO A 31 -13.29 -1.58 11.92
N GLU A 32 -14.60 -1.50 11.70
CA GLU A 32 -15.59 -1.51 12.80
C GLU A 32 -15.60 -2.87 13.50
N ASP A 33 -15.63 -3.96 12.74
CA ASP A 33 -15.60 -5.32 13.30
C ASP A 33 -14.22 -5.67 13.86
N TRP A 34 -13.14 -5.28 13.17
CA TRP A 34 -11.77 -5.65 13.52
C TRP A 34 -11.23 -4.90 14.73
N SER A 35 -11.78 -3.70 15.01
CA SER A 35 -11.46 -2.92 16.21
C SER A 35 -12.16 -3.42 17.48
N GLY A 36 -13.06 -4.41 17.37
CA GLY A 36 -13.84 -4.91 18.51
C GLY A 36 -14.74 -3.84 19.15
N GLY A 37 -15.12 -2.81 18.38
CA GLY A 37 -15.94 -1.69 18.85
C GLY A 37 -15.15 -0.57 19.55
N ASN A 38 -13.81 -0.59 19.53
CA ASN A 38 -13.00 0.52 20.00
C ASN A 38 -12.87 1.61 18.91
N PHE A 39 -13.38 2.80 19.21
CA PHE A 39 -13.36 3.93 18.27
C PHE A 39 -11.93 4.35 17.87
N ASP A 40 -11.01 4.42 18.83
CA ASP A 40 -9.64 4.85 18.56
C ASP A 40 -8.94 3.84 17.64
N ASP A 41 -9.12 2.54 17.91
CA ASP A 41 -8.55 1.46 17.09
C ASP A 41 -9.18 1.47 15.68
N CYS A 42 -10.49 1.65 15.56
CA CYS A 42 -11.19 1.76 14.27
C CYS A 42 -10.66 2.94 13.44
N TYR A 43 -10.48 4.11 14.09
CA TYR A 43 -9.96 5.30 13.45
C TYR A 43 -8.50 5.11 12.99
N GLU A 44 -7.65 4.53 13.83
CA GLU A 44 -6.26 4.23 13.50
C GLU A 44 -6.15 3.22 12.36
N MET A 45 -6.96 2.16 12.39
CA MET A 45 -7.07 1.16 11.32
C MET A 45 -7.45 1.84 10.00
N GLY A 46 -8.52 2.64 9.97
CA GLY A 46 -8.93 3.37 8.77
C GLY A 46 -7.86 4.31 8.23
N CYS A 47 -7.18 5.06 9.10
CA CYS A 47 -6.05 5.92 8.73
C CYS A 47 -4.87 5.13 8.16
N SER A 48 -4.55 3.98 8.77
CA SER A 48 -3.49 3.09 8.32
C SER A 48 -3.78 2.54 6.93
N HIS A 49 -4.99 2.01 6.71
CA HIS A 49 -5.44 1.48 5.43
C HIS A 49 -5.41 2.56 4.34
N GLY A 50 -5.94 3.75 4.61
CA GLY A 50 -5.89 4.87 3.66
C GLY A 50 -4.47 5.30 3.28
N ARG A 51 -3.52 5.29 4.22
CA ARG A 51 -2.10 5.58 3.94
C ARG A 51 -1.46 4.49 3.08
N LYS A 52 -1.74 3.22 3.35
CA LYS A 52 -1.26 2.09 2.53
C LYS A 52 -1.81 2.21 1.11
N PHE A 53 -3.12 2.44 0.96
CA PHE A 53 -3.78 2.57 -0.33
C PHE A 53 -3.23 3.74 -1.17
N GLY A 54 -3.13 4.94 -0.59
CA GLY A 54 -2.61 6.11 -1.31
C GLY A 54 -1.15 5.94 -1.75
N ARG A 55 -0.34 5.25 -0.95
CA ARG A 55 1.02 4.84 -1.33
C ARG A 55 0.98 3.92 -2.56
N MET A 56 0.19 2.84 -2.50
CA MET A 56 0.03 1.91 -3.62
C MET A 56 -0.38 2.62 -4.91
N THR A 57 -1.37 3.51 -4.86
CA THR A 57 -1.81 4.27 -6.06
C THR A 57 -0.67 5.06 -6.69
N ALA A 58 0.05 5.85 -5.89
CA ALA A 58 1.19 6.63 -6.38
C ALA A 58 2.27 5.75 -7.01
N TYR A 59 2.44 4.51 -6.53
CA TYR A 59 3.40 3.58 -7.10
C TYR A 59 2.95 2.96 -8.41
N HIS A 60 1.68 2.60 -8.54
CA HIS A 60 1.15 2.17 -9.84
C HIS A 60 1.34 3.25 -10.91
N GLU A 61 1.15 4.53 -10.55
CA GLU A 61 1.40 5.65 -11.47
C GLU A 61 2.88 5.74 -11.89
N ILE A 62 3.82 5.66 -10.94
CA ILE A 62 5.26 5.68 -11.25
C ILE A 62 5.67 4.46 -12.08
N LEU A 63 5.15 3.28 -11.75
CA LEU A 63 5.47 2.04 -12.44
C LEU A 63 4.96 2.09 -13.89
N ALA A 64 3.74 2.59 -14.11
CA ALA A 64 3.18 2.82 -15.44
C ALA A 64 4.03 3.81 -16.26
N LEU A 65 4.52 4.89 -15.64
CA LEU A 65 5.45 5.82 -16.30
C LEU A 65 6.75 5.12 -16.72
N LEU A 66 7.37 4.35 -15.83
CA LEU A 66 8.61 3.63 -16.13
C LEU A 66 8.45 2.54 -17.21
N GLU A 67 7.30 1.85 -17.21
CA GLU A 67 6.99 0.86 -18.25
C GLU A 67 6.73 1.52 -19.61
N SER A 68 6.14 2.72 -19.62
CA SER A 68 5.92 3.48 -20.85
C SER A 68 7.21 3.94 -21.53
N GLU A 69 8.28 4.16 -20.77
CA GLU A 69 9.61 4.55 -21.27
C GLU A 69 10.42 3.36 -21.85
N LYS A 70 9.94 2.12 -21.71
CA LYS A 70 10.61 0.93 -22.27
C LYS A 70 10.36 0.70 -23.78
N TYR A 71 9.70 1.63 -24.47
CA TYR A 71 9.43 1.56 -25.90
C TYR A 71 9.75 2.86 -26.65
#